data_AF-A0A939EF37-F1
#
_entry.id   AF-A0A939EF37-F1
#
_cell.length_a   1.000
_cell.length_b   1.000
_cell.length_c   1.000
_cell.angle_alpha   90.00
_cell.angle_beta   90.00
_cell.angle_gamma   90.00
#
_symmetry.space_group_name_H-M   'P 1'
#
loop_
_entity.id
_entity.type
_entity.pdbx_description
1 polymer ?
#
loop_
_entity_poly.entity_id
_entity_poly.type
_entity_poly.pdbx_seq_one_letter_code
_entity_poly.pdbx_strand_id
1 'polypeptide(L)'
;MARFPYYRKNLRDLGELLARAAMDEGLRKEFQSDPKRFLSAIGLPAKTTELLRFTVVDEKETPGAVALPFRLNDAKLGASDDAYLSSLSSMFVRPRLN
;
A
#
# COMPACT_ATOMS: atom_id res chain seq x y z
N MET A 1 -10.61 1.95 9.07
CA MET A 1 -9.34 1.22 9.00
C MET A 1 -9.61 -0.26 8.86
N ALA A 2 -9.51 -0.83 7.65
CA ALA A 2 -9.31 -2.27 7.54
C ALA A 2 -7.90 -2.53 8.06
N ARG A 3 -7.78 -2.90 9.34
CA ARG A 3 -6.49 -3.24 9.93
C ARG A 3 -5.99 -4.47 9.19
N PHE A 4 -4.82 -4.35 8.56
CA PHE A 4 -4.08 -5.52 8.14
C PHE A 4 -4.04 -6.50 9.31
N PRO A 5 -4.47 -7.77 9.16
CA PRO A 5 -4.46 -8.69 10.29
C PRO A 5 -3.01 -8.84 10.74
N TYR A 6 -2.73 -8.18 11.87
CA TYR A 6 -1.40 -7.92 12.36
C TYR A 6 -0.91 -9.17 13.06
N TYR A 7 -0.20 -10.02 12.33
CA TYR A 7 0.49 -11.17 12.91
C TYR A 7 1.89 -10.72 13.31
N ARG A 8 2.04 -10.39 14.60
CA ARG A 8 3.30 -9.92 15.21
C ARG A 8 4.51 -10.80 14.85
N LYS A 9 4.27 -12.10 14.62
CA LYS A 9 5.27 -13.09 14.23
C LYS A 9 5.87 -12.88 12.82
N ASN A 10 5.15 -12.26 11.88
CA ASN A 10 5.57 -12.11 10.47
C ASN A 10 6.11 -10.70 10.16
N LEU A 11 6.08 -9.78 11.13
CA LEU A 11 6.42 -8.37 10.90
C LEU A 11 7.89 -8.19 10.49
N ARG A 12 8.78 -8.96 11.12
CA ARG A 12 10.21 -8.95 10.80
C ARG A 12 10.46 -9.39 9.36
N ASP A 13 9.89 -10.52 8.96
CA ASP A 13 10.09 -11.11 7.64
C ASP A 13 9.48 -10.23 6.54
N LEU A 14 8.34 -9.58 6.83
CA LEU A 14 7.75 -8.59 5.93
C LEU A 14 8.66 -7.37 5.76
N GLY A 15 9.21 -6.85 6.86
CA GLY A 15 10.16 -5.73 6.82
C GLY A 15 11.42 -6.08 6.03
N GLU A 16 11.92 -7.29 6.20
CA GLU A 16 13.08 -7.79 5.45
C GLU A 16 12.78 -7.97 3.96
N LEU A 17 11.61 -8.52 3.60
CA LEU A 17 11.15 -8.62 2.22
C LEU A 17 11.10 -7.24 1.54
N LEU A 18 10.53 -6.23 2.23
CA LEU A 18 10.45 -4.87 1.72
C LEU A 18 11.84 -4.23 1.55
N ALA A 19 12.73 -4.42 2.52
CA ALA A 19 14.10 -3.90 2.45
C ALA A 19 14.88 -4.55 1.30
N ARG A 20 14.72 -5.85 1.08
CA ARG A 20 15.32 -6.57 -0.05
C ARG A 20 14.76 -6.07 -1.38
N ALA A 21 13.43 -5.90 -1.49
CA ALA A 21 12.80 -5.36 -2.70
C ALA A 21 13.21 -3.89 -2.98
N ALA A 22 13.58 -3.12 -1.96
CA ALA A 22 14.10 -1.76 -2.16
C ALA A 22 15.51 -1.76 -2.79
N MET A 23 16.31 -2.79 -2.51
CA MET A 23 17.70 -2.90 -2.97
C MET A 23 17.85 -3.69 -4.28
N ASP A 24 16.94 -4.63 -4.56
CA ASP A 24 16.96 -5.51 -5.73
C ASP A 24 15.75 -5.24 -6.65
N GLU A 25 16.03 -4.67 -7.82
CA GLU A 25 15.01 -4.35 -8.82
C GLU A 25 14.33 -5.58 -9.43
N GLY A 26 15.05 -6.70 -9.58
CA GLY A 26 14.48 -7.94 -10.10
C GLY A 26 13.46 -8.51 -9.12
N LEU A 27 13.87 -8.63 -7.85
CA LEU A 27 12.99 -9.08 -6.77
C LEU A 27 11.78 -8.13 -6.60
N ARG A 28 11.97 -6.83 -6.77
CA ARG A 28 10.88 -5.85 -6.73
C ARG A 28 9.83 -6.10 -7.81
N LYS A 29 10.25 -6.30 -9.07
CA LYS A 29 9.33 -6.56 -10.19
C LYS A 29 8.58 -7.87 -10.01
N GLU A 30 9.26 -8.91 -9.55
CA GLU A 30 8.60 -10.17 -9.20
C GLU A 30 7.60 -9.97 -8.06
N PHE A 31 7.96 -9.21 -7.03
CA PHE A 31 7.07 -8.95 -5.90
C PHE A 31 5.85 -8.08 -6.29
N GLN A 32 6.01 -7.13 -7.20
CA GLN A 32 4.91 -6.34 -7.75
C GLN A 32 3.94 -7.19 -8.59
N SER A 33 4.47 -8.15 -9.36
CA SER A 33 3.66 -8.99 -10.26
C SER A 33 2.89 -10.10 -9.55
N ASP A 34 3.48 -10.71 -8.51
CA ASP A 34 2.81 -11.73 -7.68
C ASP A 34 3.08 -11.54 -6.18
N PRO A 35 2.48 -10.51 -5.55
CA PRO A 35 2.69 -10.25 -4.13
C PRO A 35 2.19 -11.38 -3.24
N LYS A 36 1.21 -12.17 -3.69
CA LYS A 36 0.65 -13.27 -2.89
C LYS A 36 1.67 -14.38 -2.67
N ARG A 37 2.45 -14.73 -3.69
CA ARG A 37 3.52 -15.72 -3.58
C ARG A 37 4.55 -15.33 -2.52
N PHE A 38 5.01 -14.08 -2.51
CA PHE A 38 6.00 -13.62 -1.54
C PHE A 38 5.42 -13.51 -0.12
N LEU A 39 4.19 -13.02 0.00
CA LEU A 39 3.51 -12.88 1.30
C LEU A 39 3.15 -14.23 1.93
N SER A 40 2.78 -15.22 1.13
CA SER A 40 2.55 -16.59 1.61
C SER A 40 3.85 -17.26 2.05
N ALA A 41 4.97 -17.03 1.34
CA ALA A 41 6.28 -17.57 1.70
C ALA A 41 6.79 -17.07 3.06
N ILE A 42 6.48 -15.82 3.44
CA ILE A 42 6.79 -15.28 4.78
C ILE A 42 5.76 -15.69 5.84
N GLY A 43 4.85 -16.62 5.54
CA GLY A 43 3.94 -17.24 6.49
C GLY A 43 2.64 -16.49 6.78
N LEU A 44 2.21 -15.56 5.90
CA LEU A 44 0.86 -15.00 6.03
C LEU A 44 -0.20 -16.05 5.70
N PRO A 45 -1.28 -16.15 6.48
CA PRO A 45 -2.35 -17.11 6.20
C PRO A 45 -2.97 -16.87 4.82
N ALA A 46 -3.24 -17.95 4.07
CA ALA A 46 -3.87 -17.88 2.74
C ALA A 46 -5.16 -17.05 2.73
N LYS A 47 -5.96 -17.15 3.79
CA LYS A 47 -7.18 -16.36 3.96
C LYS A 47 -6.93 -14.84 4.02
N THR A 48 -5.74 -14.42 4.47
CA THR A 48 -5.33 -13.00 4.47
C THR A 48 -4.89 -12.54 3.09
N THR A 49 -4.17 -13.39 2.35
CA THR A 49 -3.71 -13.08 0.99
C THR A 49 -4.82 -13.16 -0.05
N GLU A 50 -5.91 -13.89 0.23
CA GLU A 50 -7.10 -13.96 -0.61
C GLU A 50 -8.06 -12.78 -0.43
N LEU A 51 -8.22 -12.28 0.80
CA LEU A 51 -9.19 -11.22 1.12
C LEU A 51 -8.68 -9.80 0.82
N LEU A 52 -7.39 -9.64 0.52
CA LEU A 52 -6.76 -8.34 0.30
C LEU A 52 -6.11 -8.34 -1.09
N ARG A 53 -6.45 -7.34 -1.91
CA ARG A 53 -5.60 -7.00 -3.06
C ARG A 53 -4.37 -6.29 -2.52
N PHE A 54 -3.21 -6.89 -2.73
CA PHE A 54 -1.93 -6.27 -2.45
C PHE A 54 -1.42 -5.63 -3.71
N THR A 55 -1.06 -4.35 -3.61
CA THR A 55 -0.40 -3.61 -4.67
C THR A 55 0.86 -3.03 -4.07
N VAL A 56 2.02 -3.41 -4.62
CA VAL A 56 3.31 -2.85 -4.26
C VAL A 56 3.55 -1.66 -5.18
N VAL A 57 3.70 -0.47 -4.62
CA VAL A 57 3.94 0.77 -5.36
C VAL A 57 5.36 1.24 -5.06
N ASP A 58 6.14 1.53 -6.11
CA ASP A 58 7.45 2.14 -5.99
C ASP A 58 7.34 3.64 -6.25
N GLU A 59 7.94 4.46 -5.38
CA GLU A 59 7.99 5.91 -5.55
C GLU A 59 8.80 6.32 -6.81
N LYS A 60 9.77 5.50 -7.24
CA LYS A 60 10.51 5.76 -8.50
C LYS A 60 9.61 5.68 -9.73
N GLU A 61 8.61 4.79 -9.69
CA GLU A 61 7.68 4.55 -10.81
C GLU A 61 6.42 5.42 -10.68
N THR A 62 5.98 5.68 -9.45
CA THR A 62 4.78 6.48 -9.14
C THR A 62 5.12 7.56 -8.10
N PRO A 63 5.81 8.64 -8.51
CA PRO A 63 6.23 9.69 -7.59
C PRO A 63 5.01 10.37 -6.95
N GLY A 64 5.04 10.53 -5.62
CA GLY A 64 3.95 11.14 -4.88
C GLY A 64 2.74 10.24 -4.62
N ALA A 65 2.84 8.92 -4.84
CA ALA A 65 1.78 8.00 -4.47
C ALA A 65 1.44 8.06 -2.97
N VAL A 66 0.14 8.09 -2.65
CA VAL A 66 -0.38 8.07 -1.28
C VAL A 66 -1.41 6.95 -1.14
N ALA A 67 -1.27 6.16 -0.08
CA ALA A 67 -2.23 5.12 0.27
C ALA A 67 -3.39 5.71 1.07
N LEU A 68 -4.61 5.70 0.51
CA LEU A 68 -5.80 6.16 1.22
C LEU A 68 -6.36 5.05 2.12
N PRO A 69 -6.68 5.34 3.41
CA PRO A 69 -7.18 4.34 4.35
C PRO A 69 -8.67 4.00 4.18
N PHE A 70 -9.29 4.51 3.12
CA PHE A 70 -10.70 4.36 2.76
C PHE A 70 -10.89 4.43 1.24
N ARG A 71 -12.05 3.99 0.75
CA ARG A 71 -12.45 4.19 -0.64
C ARG A 71 -12.94 5.61 -0.85
N LEU A 72 -12.61 6.19 -2.00
CA LEU A 72 -13.16 7.47 -2.42
C LEU A 72 -14.68 7.39 -2.57
N ASN A 73 -15.35 8.52 -2.35
CA ASN A 73 -16.78 8.63 -2.55
C ASN A 73 -17.07 9.18 -3.95
N ASP A 74 -17.38 8.27 -4.88
CA ASP A 74 -17.57 8.60 -6.29
C ASP A 74 -18.68 9.63 -6.54
N ALA A 75 -19.74 9.62 -5.73
CA ALA A 75 -20.83 10.58 -5.85
C ALA A 75 -20.37 12.00 -5.49
N LYS A 76 -19.56 12.15 -4.44
CA LYS A 76 -18.99 13.44 -4.03
C LYS A 76 -17.92 13.94 -4.99
N LEU A 77 -17.15 13.03 -5.58
CA LEU A 77 -16.20 13.36 -6.64
C LEU A 77 -16.92 13.84 -7.90
N GLY A 78 -17.96 13.13 -8.35
CA GLY A 78 -18.74 13.51 -9.53
C GLY A 78 -19.51 14.82 -9.36
N ALA A 79 -19.85 15.18 -8.13
CA ALA A 79 -20.51 16.45 -7.79
C ALA A 79 -19.53 17.61 -7.53
N SER A 80 -18.22 17.39 -7.60
CA SER A 80 -17.20 18.39 -7.25
C SER A 80 -17.46 19.06 -5.88
N ASP A 81 -17.77 18.25 -4.86
CA ASP A 81 -18.05 18.74 -3.50
C ASP A 81 -16.78 19.42 -2.92
N ASP A 82 -16.79 20.75 -2.85
CA ASP A 82 -15.63 21.57 -2.43
C ASP A 82 -15.10 21.21 -1.04
N ALA A 83 -15.98 20.90 -0.10
CA ALA A 83 -15.59 20.52 1.25
C ALA A 83 -14.91 19.14 1.26
N TYR A 84 -15.42 18.21 0.46
CA TYR A 84 -14.83 16.89 0.28
C TYR A 84 -13.47 16.96 -0.43
N LEU A 85 -13.36 17.73 -1.51
CA LEU A 85 -12.12 17.92 -2.25
C LEU A 85 -11.05 18.63 -1.43
N SER A 86 -11.43 19.63 -0.62
CA SER A 86 -10.53 20.32 0.31
C SER A 86 -10.04 19.40 1.43
N SER A 87 -10.92 18.54 1.97
CA SER A 87 -10.51 17.52 2.93
C SER A 87 -9.56 16.50 2.29
N LEU A 88 -9.83 16.08 1.06
CA LEU A 88 -9.00 15.14 0.33
C LEU A 88 -7.60 15.73 0.03
N SER A 89 -7.53 16.98 -0.43
CA SER A 89 -6.28 17.66 -0.79
C SER A 89 -5.34 17.78 0.41
N SER A 90 -5.88 18.01 1.61
CA SER A 90 -5.09 18.05 2.85
C SER A 90 -4.31 16.77 3.13
N MET A 91 -4.75 15.61 2.61
CA MET A 91 -4.07 14.33 2.78
C MET A 91 -2.87 14.13 1.82
N PHE A 92 -2.78 14.93 0.75
CA PHE A 92 -1.69 14.90 -0.21
C PHE A 92 -0.62 15.97 0.06
N VAL A 93 -0.88 16.90 0.97
CA VAL A 93 0.11 17.90 1.39
C VAL A 93 1.18 17.21 2.24
N ARG A 94 2.30 16.84 1.62
CA ARG A 94 3.49 16.38 2.35
C ARG A 94 3.93 17.49 3.32
N PRO A 95 4.23 17.19 4.60
CA PRO A 95 5.07 18.10 5.37
C PRO A 95 6.42 18.20 4.65
N ARG A 96 6.86 19.43 4.35
CA ARG A 96 8.25 19.67 3.93
C ARG A 96 9.14 19.24 5.09
N LEU A 97 9.79 18.08 4.96
CA LEU A 97 10.91 17.74 5.82
C LEU A 97 12.08 18.62 5.34
N ASN A 98 12.38 19.65 6.13
CA ASN A 98 13.68 20.33 6.11
C ASN A 98 14.75 19.42 6.73
#